data_AF-A0AAD5GR57-F1
#
_entry.id   AF-A0AAD5GR57-F1
#
_cell.length_a   1.000
_cell.length_b   1.000
_cell.length_c   1.000
_cell.angle_alpha   90.00
_cell.angle_beta   90.00
_cell.angle_gamma   90.00
#
_symmetry.space_group_name_H-M   'P 1'
#
loop_
_entity.id
_entity.type
_entity.pdbx_description
1 polymer ?
#
loop_
_entity_poly.entity_id
_entity_poly.type
_entity_poly.pdbx_seq_one_letter_code
_entity_poly.pdbx_strand_id
1 'polypeptide(L)' 'MDPAPEPVTYICGDCGQENTLKVGDVIQCRECGYRILYKKRTRRSN' A
#
# COMPACT_ATOMS: atom_id res chain seq x y z
N MET A 1 -0.90 -12.00 23.36
CA MET A 1 -1.64 -11.10 22.46
C MET A 1 -0.63 -10.59 21.45
N ASP A 2 -0.57 -11.21 20.27
CA ASP A 2 0.33 -10.79 19.21
C ASP A 2 -0.01 -9.35 18.77
N PRO A 3 0.98 -8.48 18.53
CA PRO A 3 0.72 -7.12 18.06
C PRO A 3 0.06 -7.18 16.68
N ALA A 4 -0.97 -6.37 16.48
CA ALA A 4 -1.62 -6.25 15.18
C ALA A 4 -0.59 -5.80 14.13
N PRO A 5 -0.60 -6.38 12.91
CA PRO A 5 0.34 -6.00 11.86
C PRO A 5 0.15 -4.53 11.49
N GLU A 6 1.26 -3.79 11.41
CA GLU A 6 1.25 -2.39 11.01
C GLU A 6 0.65 -2.22 9.61
N PRO A 7 -0.13 -1.14 9.38
CA PRO A 7 -0.74 -0.89 8.08
C PRO A 7 0.32 -0.69 7.00
N VAL A 8 0.22 -1.47 5.92
CA VAL A 8 1.15 -1.41 4.79
C VAL A 8 0.72 -0.32 3.80
N THR A 9 1.64 0.59 3.48
CA THR A 9 1.45 1.58 2.42
C THR A 9 1.85 1.00 1.07
N TYR A 10 1.03 1.23 0.06
CA TYR A 10 1.30 0.89 -1.34
C TYR A 10 1.47 2.17 -2.17
N ILE A 11 2.16 2.09 -3.30
CA ILE A 11 2.44 3.19 -4.22
C ILE A 11 1.86 2.82 -5.58
N CYS A 12 1.08 3.71 -6.18
CA CYS A 12 0.52 3.48 -7.52
C CYS A 12 1.62 3.42 -8.58
N GLY A 13 1.54 2.44 -9.48
CA GLY A 13 2.51 2.29 -10.56
C GLY A 13 2.42 3.34 -11.67
N ASP A 14 1.31 4.08 -11.75
CA ASP A 14 1.07 5.09 -12.78
C ASP A 14 1.24 6.51 -12.24
N CYS A 15 0.43 6.92 -11.26
CA CYS A 15 0.50 8.27 -10.69
C CYS A 15 1.50 8.42 -9.52
N GLY A 16 2.10 7.33 -9.03
CA GLY A 16 3.01 7.37 -7.89
C GLY A 16 2.35 7.66 -6.54
N GLN A 17 1.02 7.79 -6.47
CA GLN A 17 0.34 8.16 -5.24
C GLN A 17 0.29 7.02 -4.22
N GLU A 18 0.43 7.37 -2.95
CA GLU A 18 0.35 6.45 -1.84
C GLU A 18 -1.09 6.00 -1.57
N ASN A 19 -1.30 4.70 -1.44
CA ASN A 19 -2.58 4.08 -1.15
C ASN A 19 -2.45 3.17 0.07
N THR A 20 -3.34 3.33 1.05
CA THR A 20 -3.49 2.43 2.19
C THR A 20 -4.65 1.47 1.91
N LEU A 21 -4.33 0.18 1.84
CA LEU A 21 -5.30 -0.89 1.58
C LEU A 21 -5.38 -1.81 2.79
N LYS A 22 -6.59 -2.21 3.16
CA LYS A 22 -6.83 -3.25 4.16
C LYS A 22 -6.95 -4.61 3.48
N VAL A 23 -6.80 -5.67 4.26
CA VAL A 23 -7.03 -7.04 3.77
C VAL A 23 -8.49 -7.16 3.32
N GLY A 24 -8.69 -7.58 2.07
CA GLY A 24 -10.02 -7.70 1.45
C GLY A 24 -10.46 -6.48 0.62
N ASP A 25 -9.74 -5.35 0.69
CA ASP A 25 -10.02 -4.21 -0.18
C ASP A 25 -9.67 -4.52 -1.64
N VAL A 26 -10.39 -3.90 -2.58
CA VAL A 26 -10.07 -3.98 -4.01
C VAL A 26 -8.75 -3.27 -4.30
N ILE A 27 -7.88 -3.91 -5.08
CA ILE A 27 -6.62 -3.32 -5.52
C ILE A 27 -6.91 -2.28 -6.61
N GLN A 28 -7.07 -1.03 -6.19
CA GLN A 28 -7.31 0.10 -7.09
C GLN A 28 -6.77 1.40 -6.47
N CYS A 29 -6.06 2.18 -7.27
CA CYS A 29 -5.63 3.52 -6.90
C CYS A 29 -6.85 4.44 -6.76
N ARG A 30 -6.94 5.16 -5.64
CA ARG A 30 -8.07 6.08 -5.37
C ARG A 30 -8.05 7.35 -6.23
N GLU A 31 -6.90 7.71 -6.80
CA GLU A 31 -6.78 8.93 -7.63
C GLU A 31 -6.98 8.66 -9.11
N CYS A 32 -6.30 7.66 -9.68
CA CYS A 32 -6.33 7.41 -11.13
C CYS A 32 -7.08 6.13 -11.54
N GLY A 33 -7.53 5.30 -10.60
CA GLY A 33 -8.21 4.04 -10.92
C GLY A 33 -7.31 2.91 -11.44
N TYR A 34 -6.00 3.14 -11.55
CA TYR A 34 -5.04 2.10 -11.94
C TYR A 34 -4.97 0.97 -10.90
N ARG A 35 -4.75 -0.27 -11.35
CA ARG A 35 -4.88 -1.48 -10.50
C ARG A 35 -3.56 -2.14 -10.13
N ILE A 36 -2.42 -1.56 -10.52
CA ILE A 36 -1.10 -2.05 -10.13
C ILE A 36 -0.51 -1.10 -9.09
N LEU A 37 -0.25 -1.66 -7.90
CA LEU A 37 0.35 -0.94 -6.79
C LEU A 37 1.59 -1.70 -6.29
N TYR A 38 2.64 -0.98 -5.92
CA TYR A 38 3.87 -1.51 -5.35
C TYR A 38 3.88 -1.35 -3.83
N LYS A 39 4.39 -2.32 -3.07
CA LYS A 39 4.57 -2.15 -1.62
C LYS A 39 5.65 -1.11 -1.35
N LYS A 40 5.37 -0.13 -0.49
CA LYS A 40 6.35 0.88 -0.08
C LYS A 40 7.51 0.22 0.67
N ARG A 41 8.74 0.63 0.34
CA ARG A 41 9.95 0.11 0.98
C ARG A 41 9.98 0.49 2.46
N THR A 42 10.21 -0.47 3.34
CA THR A 42 10.44 -0.19 4.77
C THR A 42 11.90 0.20 4.98
N ARG A 43 12.14 1.13 5.91
CA ARG A 43 13.50 1.41 6.41
C ARG A 43 13.79 0.35 7.48
N ARG A 44 14.62 -0.63 7.14
CA ARG A 44 15.17 -1.55 8.14
C ARG A 44 16.33 -0.81 8.81
N SER A 45 16.13 -0.35 10.04
CA SER A 45 17.24 0.13 10.86
C SER A 45 18.22 -1.03 11.04
N ASN A 46 19.50 -0.80 10.75
CA ASN A 46 20.57 -1.76 11.00
C ASN A 46 20.95 -1.77 12.48
#